data_AF-A0A5B6YHL1-F1
#
_entry.id   AF-A0A5B6YHL1-F1
#
_cell.length_a   1.000
_cell.length_b   1.000
_cell.length_c   1.000
_cell.angle_alpha   90.00
_cell.angle_beta   90.00
_cell.angle_gamma   90.00
#
_symmetry.space_group_name_H-M   'P 1'
#
loop_
_entity.id
_entity.type
_entity.pdbx_description
1 polymer ?
#
loop_
_entity_poly.entity_id
_entity_poly.type
_entity_poly.pdbx_seq_one_letter_code
_entity_poly.pdbx_strand_id
1 'polypeptide(L)'
;MESLETILLSMNKTLEEFHGIVLSLGKILRDGRQLVKGGSIQPTSKQLHQRVGLKPTLADCLDRLRLLHEMHQTEYLLKSSVVSALSALALKPSANDLGALQQLLVDQPNIPKDEGRAKEFIMKNVIKNILKYDFRISMVGSTYSQDHLNLQ
;
A
#
# COMPACT_ATOMS: atom_id res chain seq x y z
N MET A 1 -19.57 20.30 -10.15
CA MET A 1 -19.28 19.72 -8.83
C MET A 1 -19.73 18.25 -8.77
N GLU A 2 -20.92 17.93 -9.27
CA GLU A 2 -21.50 16.57 -9.33
C GLU A 2 -20.58 15.48 -9.94
N SER A 3 -19.78 15.82 -10.97
CA SER A 3 -18.85 14.85 -11.58
C SER A 3 -17.71 14.41 -10.64
N LEU A 4 -17.16 15.32 -9.82
CA LEU A 4 -16.10 15.00 -8.87
C LEU A 4 -16.63 14.16 -7.70
N GLU A 5 -17.81 14.50 -7.21
CA GLU A 5 -18.50 13.74 -6.18
C GLU A 5 -18.80 12.31 -6.63
N THR A 6 -19.31 12.15 -7.86
CA THR A 6 -19.54 10.83 -8.48
C THR A 6 -18.25 10.02 -8.59
N ILE A 7 -17.14 10.66 -8.97
CA ILE A 7 -15.82 10.01 -9.05
C ILE A 7 -15.36 9.55 -7.66
N LEU A 8 -15.44 10.40 -6.63
CA LEU A 8 -15.03 10.05 -5.28
C LEU A 8 -15.88 8.91 -4.70
N LEU A 9 -17.20 8.92 -4.94
CA LEU A 9 -18.09 7.82 -4.57
C LEU A 9 -17.69 6.51 -5.26
N SER A 10 -17.38 6.55 -6.55
CA SER A 10 -16.90 5.38 -7.31
C SER A 10 -15.54 4.87 -6.80
N MET A 11 -14.62 5.77 -6.46
CA MET A 11 -13.32 5.41 -5.87
C MET A 11 -13.47 4.72 -4.52
N ASN A 12 -14.34 5.23 -3.65
CA ASN A 12 -14.64 4.61 -2.36
C ASN A 12 -15.23 3.21 -2.53
N LYS A 13 -16.22 3.04 -3.41
CA LYS A 13 -16.80 1.73 -3.70
C LYS A 13 -15.75 0.73 -4.21
N THR A 14 -14.89 1.17 -5.12
CA THR A 14 -13.79 0.33 -5.65
C THR A 14 -12.82 -0.08 -4.54
N LEU A 15 -12.52 0.82 -3.60
CA LEU A 15 -11.67 0.53 -2.45
C LEU A 15 -12.31 -0.45 -1.47
N GLU A 16 -13.61 -0.37 -1.23
CA GLU A 16 -14.34 -1.33 -0.39
C GLU A 16 -14.28 -2.73 -0.99
N GLU A 17 -14.51 -2.86 -2.31
CA GLU A 17 -14.38 -4.13 -3.02
C GLU A 17 -12.95 -4.68 -2.93
N PHE A 18 -11.93 -3.82 -3.12
CA PHE A 18 -10.53 -4.20 -2.97
C PHE A 18 -10.19 -4.64 -1.55
N HIS A 19 -10.71 -3.95 -0.53
CA HIS A 19 -10.56 -4.34 0.87
C HIS A 19 -11.14 -5.73 1.13
N GLY A 20 -12.31 -6.03 0.59
CA GLY A 20 -12.94 -7.35 0.66
C GLY A 20 -12.04 -8.47 0.10
N ILE A 21 -11.34 -8.21 -1.00
CA ILE A 21 -10.37 -9.14 -1.59
C ILE A 21 -9.19 -9.36 -0.63
N VAL A 22 -8.61 -8.29 -0.10
CA VAL A 22 -7.48 -8.35 0.85
C VAL A 22 -7.86 -9.16 2.10
N LEU A 23 -9.03 -8.89 2.68
CA LEU A 23 -9.56 -9.65 3.82
C LEU A 23 -9.74 -11.14 3.49
N SER A 24 -10.23 -11.44 2.29
CA SER A 24 -10.41 -12.81 1.81
C SER A 24 -9.07 -13.54 1.67
N LEU A 25 -8.03 -12.89 1.13
CA LEU A 25 -6.66 -13.44 1.10
C LEU A 25 -6.16 -13.73 2.52
N GLY A 26 -6.35 -12.79 3.44
CA GLY A 26 -5.97 -12.96 4.85
C GLY A 26 -6.70 -14.13 5.52
N LYS A 27 -7.97 -14.35 5.19
CA LYS A 27 -8.75 -15.51 5.66
C LYS A 27 -8.18 -16.82 5.11
N ILE A 28 -7.99 -16.92 3.80
CA ILE A 28 -7.42 -18.12 3.15
C ILE A 28 -6.06 -18.48 3.76
N LEU A 29 -5.21 -17.47 4.03
CA LEU A 29 -3.92 -17.69 4.68
C LEU A 29 -4.07 -18.28 6.08
N ARG A 30 -4.97 -17.75 6.91
CA ARG A 30 -5.22 -18.27 8.26
C ARG A 30 -5.73 -19.70 8.22
N ASP A 31 -6.73 -19.95 7.38
CA ASP A 31 -7.36 -21.27 7.24
C ASP A 31 -6.33 -22.30 6.73
N GLY A 32 -5.54 -21.94 5.71
CA GLY A 32 -4.46 -22.79 5.20
C GLY A 32 -3.38 -23.10 6.22
N ARG A 33 -3.00 -22.13 7.08
CA ARG A 33 -2.03 -22.38 8.17
C ARG A 33 -2.57 -23.36 9.21
N GLN A 34 -3.88 -23.39 9.46
CA GLN A 34 -4.47 -24.41 10.33
C GLN A 34 -4.40 -25.81 9.71
N LEU A 35 -4.60 -25.92 8.40
CA LEU A 35 -4.48 -27.19 7.68
C LEU A 35 -3.05 -27.77 7.75
N VAL A 36 -2.02 -26.92 7.61
CA VAL A 36 -0.62 -27.36 7.72
C VAL A 36 -0.26 -27.80 9.14
N LYS A 37 -0.82 -27.17 10.17
CA LYS A 37 -0.59 -27.56 11.58
C LYS A 37 -1.14 -28.95 11.91
N GLY A 38 -2.10 -29.46 11.15
CA GLY A 38 -2.70 -30.79 11.33
C GLY A 38 -1.96 -31.95 10.66
N GLY A 39 -0.96 -31.69 9.81
CA GLY A 39 -0.26 -32.73 9.05
C GLY A 39 1.26 -32.49 9.05
N SER A 40 1.99 -33.16 9.94
CA SER A 40 3.45 -33.05 9.99
C SER A 40 4.12 -34.33 9.47
N ILE A 41 4.67 -34.26 8.26
CA ILE A 41 5.82 -35.08 7.85
C ILE A 41 6.92 -34.08 7.50
N GLN A 42 7.91 -33.96 8.38
CA GLN A 42 9.06 -33.09 8.13
C GLN A 42 9.90 -33.68 7.00
N PRO A 43 10.20 -32.94 5.92
CA PRO A 43 11.06 -33.43 4.85
C PRO A 43 12.49 -33.59 5.39
N THR A 44 13.11 -34.72 5.10
CA THR A 44 14.48 -35.02 5.52
C THR A 44 15.48 -34.09 4.83
N SER A 45 16.60 -33.76 5.49
CA SER A 45 17.66 -32.87 4.97
C SER A 45 18.07 -33.18 3.52
N LYS A 46 18.11 -34.46 3.12
CA LYS A 46 18.44 -34.87 1.73
C LYS A 46 17.43 -34.39 0.68
N GLN A 47 16.14 -34.25 1.00
CA GLN A 47 15.12 -33.77 0.07
C GLN A 47 15.12 -32.24 -0.09
N LEU A 48 15.62 -31.52 0.92
CA LEU A 48 15.74 -30.06 0.91
C LEU A 48 16.80 -29.57 -0.11
N HIS A 49 17.88 -30.33 -0.29
CA HIS A 49 18.99 -29.97 -1.18
C HIS A 49 18.70 -30.22 -2.68
N GLN A 50 17.61 -30.92 -3.04
CA GLN A 50 17.26 -31.33 -4.42
C GLN A 50 16.06 -30.56 -5.01
N ARG A 51 15.69 -29.38 -4.50
CA ARG A 51 14.44 -28.66 -4.85
C ARG A 51 14.32 -28.10 -6.28
N VAL A 52 15.20 -28.42 -7.22
CA VAL A 52 14.97 -28.11 -8.65
C VAL A 52 14.09 -29.21 -9.24
N GLY A 53 12.82 -28.90 -9.53
CA GLY A 53 11.86 -29.86 -10.12
C GLY A 53 10.91 -30.58 -9.13
N LEU A 54 10.99 -30.28 -7.82
CA LEU A 54 10.04 -30.80 -6.83
C LEU A 54 8.79 -29.92 -6.73
N LYS A 55 7.62 -30.56 -6.58
CA LYS A 55 6.33 -29.86 -6.40
C LYS A 55 6.35 -29.05 -5.10
N PRO A 56 6.00 -27.75 -5.12
CA PRO A 56 5.96 -26.93 -3.92
C PRO A 56 5.00 -27.50 -2.88
N THR A 57 5.39 -27.43 -1.61
CA THR A 57 4.54 -27.86 -0.50
C THR A 57 3.45 -26.82 -0.23
N LEU A 58 2.39 -27.22 0.49
CA LEU A 58 1.36 -26.28 0.94
C LEU A 58 1.96 -25.14 1.79
N ALA A 59 2.98 -25.44 2.62
CA ALA A 59 3.68 -24.42 3.39
C ALA A 59 4.39 -23.40 2.50
N ASP A 60 5.12 -23.87 1.47
CA ASP A 60 5.80 -22.98 0.50
C ASP A 60 4.78 -22.06 -0.22
N CYS A 61 3.59 -22.59 -0.55
CA CYS A 61 2.51 -21.81 -1.16
C CYS A 61 1.92 -20.77 -0.19
N LEU A 62 1.71 -21.11 1.08
CA LEU A 62 1.16 -20.20 2.08
C LEU A 62 2.13 -19.06 2.42
N ASP A 63 3.44 -19.30 2.38
CA ASP A 63 4.42 -18.24 2.59
C ASP A 63 4.44 -17.25 1.41
N ARG A 64 4.26 -17.72 0.17
CA ARG A 64 4.07 -16.82 -0.98
C ARG A 64 2.74 -16.06 -0.92
N LEU A 65 1.66 -16.73 -0.49
CA LEU A 65 0.36 -16.08 -0.29
C LEU A 65 0.42 -15.00 0.80
N ARG A 66 1.20 -15.22 1.86
CA ARG A 66 1.45 -14.22 2.89
C ARG A 66 2.08 -12.96 2.31
N LEU A 67 3.13 -13.10 1.50
CA LEU A 67 3.78 -11.95 0.84
C LEU A 67 2.77 -11.18 -0.03
N LEU A 68 1.97 -11.90 -0.82
CA LEU A 68 0.94 -11.29 -1.66
C LEU A 68 -0.10 -10.51 -0.85
N HIS A 69 -0.55 -11.09 0.28
CA HIS A 69 -1.47 -10.42 1.20
C HIS A 69 -0.84 -9.16 1.83
N GLU A 70 0.41 -9.21 2.28
CA GLU A 70 1.12 -8.05 2.86
C GLU A 70 1.30 -6.92 1.84
N MET A 71 1.61 -7.27 0.58
CA MET A 71 1.69 -6.31 -0.52
C MET A 71 0.36 -5.62 -0.77
N HIS A 72 -0.74 -6.39 -0.93
CA HIS A 72 -2.05 -5.81 -1.20
C HIS A 72 -2.65 -5.08 0.01
N GLN A 73 -2.33 -5.48 1.24
CA GLN A 73 -2.71 -4.73 2.43
C GLN A 73 -2.07 -3.34 2.44
N THR A 74 -0.77 -3.26 2.13
CA THR A 74 -0.06 -1.98 2.05
C THR A 74 -0.57 -1.12 0.90
N GLU A 75 -0.86 -1.74 -0.24
CA GLU A 75 -1.48 -1.07 -1.38
C GLU A 75 -2.86 -0.50 -1.03
N TYR A 76 -3.70 -1.27 -0.32
CA TYR A 76 -5.02 -0.81 0.12
C TYR A 76 -4.91 0.40 1.04
N LEU A 77 -4.02 0.35 2.05
CA LEU A 77 -3.81 1.45 2.99
C LEU A 77 -3.36 2.72 2.27
N LEU A 78 -2.45 2.61 1.31
CA LEU A 78 -1.98 3.74 0.51
C LEU A 78 -3.12 4.35 -0.31
N LYS A 79 -3.86 3.52 -1.08
CA LYS A 79 -4.97 4.01 -1.90
C LYS A 79 -6.08 4.63 -1.05
N SER A 80 -6.40 4.03 0.09
CA SER A 80 -7.37 4.56 1.04
C SER A 80 -6.94 5.92 1.56
N SER A 81 -5.68 6.07 1.99
CA SER A 81 -5.13 7.36 2.42
C SER A 81 -5.23 8.44 1.33
N VAL A 82 -4.89 8.10 0.08
CA VAL A 82 -5.02 9.03 -1.05
C VAL A 82 -6.48 9.44 -1.29
N VAL A 83 -7.41 8.49 -1.31
CA VAL A 83 -8.84 8.81 -1.53
C VAL A 83 -9.41 9.63 -0.38
N SER A 84 -9.02 9.37 0.87
CA SER A 84 -9.40 10.20 2.02
C SER A 84 -8.84 11.62 1.91
N ALA A 85 -7.57 11.78 1.51
CA ALA A 85 -6.96 13.09 1.30
C ALA A 85 -7.68 13.86 0.18
N LEU A 86 -7.96 13.21 -0.95
CA LEU A 86 -8.72 13.81 -2.06
C LEU A 86 -10.13 14.23 -1.63
N SER A 87 -10.81 13.41 -0.83
CA SER A 87 -12.13 13.73 -0.30
C SER A 87 -12.08 14.95 0.64
N ALA A 88 -11.07 15.03 1.51
CA ALA A 88 -10.87 16.18 2.39
C ALA A 88 -10.59 17.47 1.59
N LEU A 89 -9.77 17.39 0.54
CA LEU A 89 -9.49 18.51 -0.36
C LEU A 89 -10.73 18.97 -1.14
N ALA A 90 -11.59 18.04 -1.55
CA ALA A 90 -12.85 18.39 -2.21
C ALA A 90 -13.80 19.16 -1.27
N LEU A 91 -13.80 18.84 0.03
CA LEU A 91 -14.63 19.52 1.03
C LEU A 91 -14.07 20.88 1.44
N LYS A 92 -12.74 21.02 1.53
CA LYS A 92 -12.08 22.27 1.90
C LYS A 92 -10.83 22.48 1.04
N PRO A 93 -10.99 23.00 -0.19
CA PRO A 93 -9.86 23.20 -1.09
C PRO A 93 -8.94 24.29 -0.54
N SER A 94 -7.68 23.93 -0.26
CA SER A 94 -6.61 24.90 -0.02
C SER A 94 -5.82 25.12 -1.31
N ALA A 95 -5.48 26.37 -1.61
CA ALA A 95 -4.76 26.70 -2.85
C ALA A 95 -3.37 26.02 -2.93
N ASN A 96 -2.71 25.84 -1.77
CA ASN A 96 -1.42 25.17 -1.68
C ASN A 96 -1.52 23.66 -1.94
N ASP A 97 -2.54 23.00 -1.38
CA ASP A 97 -2.71 21.55 -1.55
C ASP A 97 -3.16 21.20 -2.97
N LEU A 98 -3.97 22.06 -3.60
CA LEU A 98 -4.35 21.91 -5.00
C LEU A 98 -3.14 22.01 -5.95
N GLY A 99 -2.23 22.95 -5.66
CA GLY A 99 -0.96 23.08 -6.39
C GLY A 99 -0.05 21.87 -6.22
N ALA A 100 0.05 21.33 -4.99
CA ALA A 100 0.81 20.10 -4.72
C ALA A 100 0.21 18.88 -5.45
N LEU A 101 -1.12 18.75 -5.48
CA LEU A 101 -1.79 17.68 -6.22
C LEU A 101 -1.56 17.78 -7.73
N GLN A 102 -1.64 18.99 -8.30
CA GLN A 102 -1.29 19.21 -9.71
C GLN A 102 0.16 18.83 -10.00
N GLN A 103 1.10 19.21 -9.15
CA GLN A 103 2.50 18.80 -9.32
C GLN A 103 2.67 17.28 -9.23
N LEU A 104 1.97 16.60 -8.32
CA LEU A 104 2.02 15.14 -8.20
C LEU A 104 1.46 14.43 -9.45
N LEU A 105 0.43 15.00 -10.09
CA LEU A 105 -0.12 14.50 -11.35
C LEU A 105 0.83 14.72 -12.53
N VAL A 106 1.62 15.80 -12.51
CA VAL A 106 2.67 16.08 -13.51
C VAL A 106 3.90 15.20 -13.28
N ASP A 107 4.24 14.91 -12.02
CA ASP A 107 5.35 14.05 -11.61
C ASP A 107 5.03 12.54 -11.71
N GLN A 108 3.94 12.16 -12.40
CA GLN A 108 3.68 10.76 -12.74
C GLN A 108 4.93 10.20 -13.42
N PRO A 109 5.54 9.10 -12.90
CA PRO A 109 6.72 8.53 -13.51
C PRO A 109 6.37 8.16 -14.96
N ASN A 110 7.15 8.65 -15.93
CA ASN A 110 7.02 8.25 -17.33
C ASN A 110 7.34 6.75 -17.45
N ILE A 111 6.32 5.89 -17.33
CA ILE A 111 6.47 4.43 -17.35
C ILE A 111 6.85 4.05 -18.78
N PRO A 112 8.09 3.59 -19.03
CA PRO A 112 8.45 3.06 -20.33
C PRO A 112 7.60 1.82 -20.59
N LYS A 113 7.13 1.62 -21.82
CA LYS A 113 6.19 0.54 -22.21
C LYS A 113 6.71 -0.90 -22.00
N ASP A 114 7.88 -1.09 -21.40
CA ASP A 114 8.57 -2.36 -21.27
C ASP A 114 8.59 -2.81 -19.79
N GLU A 115 7.62 -3.67 -19.43
CA GLU A 115 7.06 -3.83 -18.07
C GLU A 115 7.89 -4.64 -17.06
N GLY A 116 9.09 -5.12 -17.41
CA GLY A 116 9.84 -6.06 -16.55
C GLY A 116 10.67 -5.43 -15.42
N ARG A 117 11.34 -4.30 -15.70
CA ARG A 117 12.29 -3.65 -14.75
C ARG A 117 11.74 -2.40 -14.07
N ALA A 118 10.61 -1.88 -14.55
CA ALA A 118 10.04 -0.63 -14.08
C ALA A 118 9.41 -0.74 -12.68
N LYS A 119 8.87 -1.91 -12.31
CA LYS A 119 8.09 -2.07 -11.07
C LYS A 119 8.89 -1.80 -9.79
N GLU A 120 10.15 -2.26 -9.73
CA GLU A 120 11.01 -2.03 -8.57
C GLU A 120 11.50 -0.56 -8.49
N PHE A 121 11.77 0.05 -9.65
CA PHE A 121 12.12 1.47 -9.72
C PHE A 121 10.94 2.37 -9.33
N ILE A 122 9.73 2.04 -9.77
CA ILE A 122 8.50 2.74 -9.44
C ILE A 122 8.20 2.63 -7.95
N MET A 123 8.28 1.43 -7.37
CA MET A 123 8.02 1.26 -5.94
C MET A 123 9.04 1.99 -5.07
N LYS A 124 10.32 1.99 -5.46
CA LYS A 124 11.38 2.77 -4.79
C LYS A 124 11.14 4.29 -4.89
N ASN A 125 10.73 4.81 -6.05
CA ASN A 125 10.45 6.24 -6.21
C ASN A 125 9.16 6.70 -5.54
N VAL A 126 8.10 5.88 -5.57
CA VAL A 126 6.85 6.17 -4.85
C VAL A 126 7.10 6.20 -3.35
N ILE A 127 7.82 5.21 -2.79
CA ILE A 127 8.21 5.20 -1.36
C ILE A 127 9.11 6.40 -1.04
N LYS A 128 10.08 6.73 -1.90
CA LYS A 128 10.97 7.88 -1.69
C LYS A 128 10.21 9.21 -1.70
N ASN A 129 9.22 9.36 -2.58
CA ASN A 129 8.37 10.55 -2.60
C ASN A 129 7.44 10.60 -1.39
N ILE A 130 6.79 9.49 -1.02
CA ILE A 130 5.96 9.42 0.19
C ILE A 130 6.78 9.79 1.43
N LEU A 131 7.95 9.18 1.63
CA LEU A 131 8.85 9.51 2.75
C LEU A 131 9.34 10.95 2.71
N LYS A 132 9.58 11.52 1.52
CA LYS A 132 9.96 12.93 1.36
C LYS A 132 8.82 13.88 1.75
N TYR A 133 7.58 13.55 1.42
CA TYR A 133 6.41 14.32 1.83
C TYR A 133 6.10 14.16 3.33
N ASP A 134 6.24 12.94 3.87
CA ASP A 134 6.03 12.63 5.30
C ASP A 134 7.07 13.32 6.20
N PHE A 135 8.35 13.35 5.77
CA PHE A 135 9.42 14.10 6.44
C PHE A 135 9.18 15.62 6.38
N ARG A 136 8.58 16.13 5.30
CA ARG A 136 8.24 17.55 5.16
C ARG A 136 7.07 17.96 6.06
N ILE A 137 6.08 17.08 6.24
CA ILE A 137 4.99 17.30 7.20
C ILE A 137 5.51 17.27 8.65
N SER A 138 6.42 16.35 8.99
CA SER A 138 7.04 16.30 10.32
C SER A 138 7.90 17.53 10.65
N MET A 139 8.61 18.09 9.65
CA MET A 139 9.42 19.32 9.83
C MET A 139 8.57 20.59 9.98
N VAL A 140 7.39 20.66 9.35
CA VAL A 140 6.45 21.79 9.51
C VAL A 140 5.71 21.75 10.85
N GLY A 141 5.54 20.56 11.44
CA GLY A 141 5.01 20.38 12.79
C GLY A 141 5.94 20.82 13.93
N SER A 142 7.25 21.01 13.66
CA SER A 142 8.25 21.36 14.69
C SER A 142 8.51 22.87 14.83
N THR A 143 7.96 23.73 13.96
CA THR A 143 8.17 25.19 14.03
C THR A 143 7.00 25.96 14.65
N TYR A 144 6.00 25.26 15.20
CA TYR A 144 4.90 25.84 15.97
C TYR A 144 4.93 25.35 17.42
N SER A 145 6.02 25.64 18.14
CA SER A 145 6.05 25.61 19.60
C SER A 145 7.26 26.39 20.10
N GLN A 146 7.16 27.72 20.11
CA GLN A 146 7.94 28.50 21.09
C GLN A 146 7.50 29.94 21.36
N ASP A 147 6.51 30.49 20.66
CA ASP A 147 6.06 31.86 20.95
C ASP A 147 4.65 31.90 21.53
N HIS A 148 4.54 32.58 22.67
CA HIS A 148 3.36 32.89 23.48
C HIS A 148 2.98 31.92 24.61
N LEU A 149 3.64 32.09 25.77
CA LEU A 149 2.97 32.34 27.07
C LEU A 149 4.01 32.79 28.12
N ASN A 150 4.43 34.05 28.02
CA ASN A 150 4.95 34.82 29.15
C ASN A 150 4.24 36.18 29.13
N LEU A 151 3.17 36.28 29.91
CA LEU A 151 2.53 37.53 30.34
C LEU A 151 1.81 37.22 31.64
N GLN A 152 2.56 37.35 32.73
CA GLN A 152 2.06 37.78 34.02
C GLN A 152 2.81 39.06 34.40
#